data_AF-X8HE67-F1
#
_entry.id   AF-X8HE67-F1
#
_cell.length_a   1.000
_cell.length_b   1.000
_cell.length_c   1.000
_cell.angle_alpha   90.00
_cell.angle_beta   90.00
_cell.angle_gamma   90.00
#
_symmetry.space_group_name_H-M   'P 1'
#
loop_
_entity.id
_entity.type
_entity.pdbx_description
1 polymer ?
#
loop_
_entity_poly.entity_id
_entity_poly.type
_entity_poly.pdbx_seq_one_letter_code
_entity_poly.pdbx_strand_id
1 'polypeptide(L)'
;MKKIPIGINDFKTLIENNYYYIDKTKHIEDILNDGSEVILFTRPRRFGKTLNMSMLKYFFDIENKEENKKLFSNLYIEKSKYISEQGKYPVIYISLLYKQKRNWNILGRNIK
;
A
#
# COMPACT_ATOMS: atom_id res chain seq x y z
N MET A 1 -15.93 -4.45 18.65
CA MET A 1 -15.97 -5.10 17.32
C MET A 1 -15.37 -4.15 16.30
N LYS A 2 -14.42 -4.57 15.45
CA LYS A 2 -13.82 -3.67 14.43
C LYS A 2 -14.85 -3.38 13.32
N LYS A 3 -14.84 -2.16 12.77
CA LYS A 3 -15.75 -1.78 11.67
C LYS A 3 -15.30 -2.43 10.36
N ILE A 4 -16.25 -2.84 9.50
CA ILE A 4 -15.94 -3.34 8.16
C ILE A 4 -15.58 -2.13 7.26
N PRO A 5 -14.42 -2.13 6.60
CA PRO A 5 -13.99 -1.00 5.77
C PRO A 5 -14.69 -0.98 4.41
N ILE A 6 -15.94 -0.53 4.36
CA ILE A 6 -16.69 -0.43 3.10
C ILE A 6 -16.18 0.79 2.30
N GLY A 7 -15.69 0.55 1.08
CA GLY A 7 -15.23 1.60 0.16
C GLY A 7 -13.86 2.21 0.49
N ILE A 8 -13.17 1.72 1.53
CA ILE A 8 -11.82 2.16 1.89
C ILE A 8 -10.81 1.38 1.04
N ASN A 9 -10.02 2.12 0.25
CA ASN A 9 -9.02 1.56 -0.64
C ASN A 9 -7.59 2.03 -0.31
N ASP A 10 -7.43 2.74 0.80
CA ASP A 10 -6.15 3.27 1.26
C ASP A 10 -5.69 2.49 2.49
N PHE A 11 -4.49 1.90 2.41
CA PHE A 11 -3.96 1.00 3.44
C PHE A 11 -3.66 1.74 4.74
N LYS A 12 -3.04 2.92 4.67
CA LYS A 12 -2.77 3.78 5.84
C LYS A 12 -4.05 4.09 6.60
N THR A 13 -5.07 4.60 5.89
CA THR A 13 -6.39 4.90 6.45
C THR A 13 -7.01 3.67 7.12
N LEU A 14 -6.84 2.48 6.53
CA LEU A 14 -7.41 1.24 7.06
C LEU A 14 -6.76 0.85 8.40
N ILE A 15 -5.43 0.90 8.47
CA ILE A 15 -4.66 0.53 9.67
C ILE A 15 -4.84 1.56 10.78
N GLU A 16 -4.66 2.85 10.50
CA GLU A 16 -4.71 3.92 11.52
C GLU A 16 -6.08 4.04 12.18
N ASN A 17 -7.16 3.84 11.43
CA ASN A 17 -8.52 3.87 11.96
C ASN A 17 -8.97 2.52 12.54
N ASN A 18 -8.07 1.55 12.67
CA ASN A 18 -8.30 0.23 13.28
C ASN A 18 -9.53 -0.51 12.69
N TYR A 19 -9.68 -0.48 11.37
CA TYR A 19 -10.72 -1.23 10.67
C TYR A 19 -10.44 -2.74 10.70
N TYR A 20 -11.46 -3.54 10.39
CA TYR A 20 -11.28 -4.97 10.16
C TYR A 20 -10.42 -5.17 8.91
N TYR A 21 -9.21 -5.68 9.11
CA TYR A 21 -8.22 -5.97 8.08
C TYR A 21 -7.90 -7.46 8.08
N ILE A 22 -7.92 -8.07 6.89
CA ILE A 22 -7.32 -9.38 6.69
C ILE A 22 -5.90 -9.12 6.24
N ASP A 23 -4.93 -9.53 7.04
CA ASP A 23 -3.52 -9.33 6.74
C ASP A 23 -3.12 -10.04 5.45
N LYS A 24 -2.69 -9.25 4.45
CA LYS A 24 -2.18 -9.72 3.16
C LYS A 24 -0.71 -9.34 2.96
N THR A 25 -0.01 -8.94 4.01
CA THR A 25 1.37 -8.43 3.90
C THR A 25 2.38 -9.51 3.51
N LYS A 26 2.05 -10.80 3.64
CA LYS A 26 2.82 -11.90 3.02
C LYS A 26 3.03 -11.72 1.51
N HIS A 27 2.08 -11.09 0.82
CA HIS A 27 2.18 -10.84 -0.61
C HIS A 27 3.37 -9.95 -0.99
N ILE A 28 3.90 -9.13 -0.07
CA ILE A 28 5.12 -8.36 -0.29
C ILE A 28 6.32 -9.30 -0.48
N GLU A 29 6.41 -10.33 0.36
CA GLU A 29 7.44 -11.36 0.26
C GLU A 29 7.28 -12.18 -1.03
N ASP A 30 6.05 -12.53 -1.40
CA ASP A 30 5.79 -13.23 -2.67
C ASP A 30 6.29 -12.41 -3.87
N ILE A 31 6.02 -11.08 -3.89
CA ILE A 31 6.48 -10.17 -4.95
C ILE A 31 8.02 -10.08 -5.00
N LEU A 32 8.69 -10.00 -3.86
CA LEU A 32 10.14 -9.91 -3.80
C LEU A 32 10.84 -11.21 -4.22
N ASN A 33 10.15 -12.35 -4.11
CA ASN A 33 10.66 -13.65 -4.53
C ASN A 33 10.31 -14.01 -5.99
N ASP A 34 9.28 -13.40 -6.58
CA ASP A 34 8.73 -13.79 -7.88
C ASP A 34 9.75 -13.64 -9.03
N GLY A 35 10.64 -12.65 -8.94
CA GLY A 35 11.70 -12.43 -9.92
C GLY A 35 11.25 -11.85 -11.26
N SER A 36 9.94 -11.63 -11.47
CA SER A 36 9.44 -10.97 -12.68
C SER A 36 9.83 -9.50 -12.73
N GLU A 37 10.22 -9.03 -13.92
CA GLU A 37 10.49 -7.60 -14.17
C GLU A 37 9.21 -6.75 -14.07
N VAL A 38 8.05 -7.33 -14.42
CA VAL A 38 6.76 -6.66 -14.44
C VAL A 38 5.68 -7.57 -13.87
N ILE A 39 4.98 -7.08 -12.83
CA ILE A 39 3.86 -7.79 -12.20
C ILE A 39 2.53 -7.11 -12.59
N LEU A 40 1.62 -7.88 -13.18
CA LEU A 40 0.29 -7.42 -13.58
C LEU A 40 -0.81 -8.01 -12.68
N PHE A 41 -1.52 -7.15 -11.95
CA PHE A 41 -2.68 -7.57 -11.17
C PHE A 41 -3.97 -7.62 -12.03
N THR A 42 -4.37 -8.82 -12.48
CA THR A 42 -5.50 -9.05 -13.42
C THR A 42 -6.91 -8.94 -12.80
N ARG A 43 -8.00 -9.36 -13.45
CA ARG A 43 -9.37 -8.79 -13.25
C ARG A 43 -10.36 -9.46 -12.26
N PRO A 44 -10.02 -10.07 -11.11
CA PRO A 44 -11.07 -10.29 -10.13
C PRO A 44 -11.52 -8.95 -9.50
N ARG A 45 -12.74 -8.50 -9.82
CA ARG A 45 -13.34 -7.28 -9.26
C ARG A 45 -13.49 -7.42 -7.74
N ARG A 46 -13.27 -6.33 -6.99
CA ARG A 46 -13.34 -6.28 -5.50
C ARG A 46 -12.34 -7.20 -4.76
N PHE A 47 -11.29 -7.67 -5.43
CA PHE A 47 -10.27 -8.51 -4.79
C PHE A 47 -9.28 -7.74 -3.89
N GLY A 48 -9.46 -6.43 -3.75
CA GLY A 48 -8.59 -5.58 -2.93
C GLY A 48 -7.29 -5.18 -3.63
N LYS A 49 -7.23 -5.20 -4.96
CA LYS A 49 -6.03 -4.82 -5.73
C LYS A 49 -5.59 -3.38 -5.43
N THR A 50 -6.52 -2.43 -5.43
CA THR A 50 -6.21 -1.03 -5.10
C THR A 50 -5.67 -0.88 -3.68
N LEU A 51 -6.28 -1.57 -2.71
CA LEU A 51 -5.80 -1.57 -1.32
C LEU A 51 -4.39 -2.17 -1.22
N ASN A 52 -4.14 -3.28 -1.92
CA ASN A 52 -2.81 -3.91 -1.98
C ASN A 52 -1.78 -3.00 -2.66
N MET A 53 -2.14 -2.30 -3.74
CA MET A 53 -1.23 -1.33 -4.38
C MET A 53 -0.87 -0.17 -3.44
N SER A 54 -1.84 0.32 -2.65
CA SER A 54 -1.59 1.30 -1.59
C SER A 54 -0.67 0.74 -0.50
N MET A 55 -0.86 -0.52 -0.08
CA MET A 55 0.03 -1.21 0.86
C MET A 55 1.46 -1.31 0.32
N LEU A 56 1.64 -1.76 -0.93
CA LEU A 56 2.97 -1.86 -1.56
C LEU A 56 3.64 -0.49 -1.65
N LYS A 57 2.87 0.55 -2.01
CA LYS A 57 3.37 1.93 -1.98
C LYS A 57 3.94 2.25 -0.60
N TYR A 58 3.14 2.18 0.46
CA TYR A 58 3.60 2.51 1.82
C TYR A 58 4.76 1.62 2.29
N PHE A 59 4.85 0.38 1.82
CA PHE A 59 5.96 -0.50 2.19
C PHE A 59 7.28 -0.06 1.57
N PHE A 60 7.31 0.21 0.26
CA PHE A 60 8.55 0.47 -0.46
C PHE A 60 8.99 1.94 -0.41
N ASP A 61 8.03 2.87 -0.29
CA ASP A 61 8.24 4.32 -0.43
C ASP A 61 9.25 4.86 0.60
N ILE A 62 10.34 5.40 0.07
CA ILE A 62 11.41 6.05 0.84
C ILE A 62 10.93 7.36 1.48
N GLU A 63 9.92 8.01 0.89
CA GLU A 63 9.31 9.17 1.51
C GLU A 63 8.51 8.77 2.75
N ASN A 64 8.69 9.49 3.85
CA ASN A 64 8.02 9.23 5.13
C ASN A 64 8.29 7.84 5.73
N LYS A 65 9.46 7.26 5.45
CA LYS A 65 9.91 5.93 5.95
C LYS A 65 9.53 5.64 7.40
N GLU A 66 9.84 6.55 8.33
CA GLU A 66 9.58 6.35 9.76
C GLU A 66 8.08 6.33 10.12
N GLU A 67 7.26 7.08 9.39
CA GLU A 67 5.81 7.05 9.59
C GLU A 67 5.22 5.77 8.99
N ASN A 68 5.64 5.42 7.77
CA ASN A 68 5.18 4.22 7.07
C ASN A 68 5.56 2.94 7.80
N LYS A 69 6.71 2.91 8.49
CA LYS A 69 7.16 1.77 9.30
C LYS A 69 6.09 1.29 10.29
N LYS A 70 5.41 2.23 10.94
CA LYS A 70 4.38 1.95 11.95
C LYS A 70 3.14 1.27 11.38
N LEU A 71 2.87 1.43 10.07
CA LEU A 71 1.70 0.83 9.41
C LEU A 71 1.80 -0.69 9.29
N PHE A 72 2.99 -1.26 9.49
CA PHE A 72 3.25 -2.68 9.34
C PHE A 72 3.49 -3.40 10.66
N SER A 73 3.38 -2.69 11.78
CA SER A 73 3.49 -3.29 13.12
C SER A 73 2.37 -4.29 13.37
N ASN A 74 2.73 -5.43 13.96
CA ASN A 74 1.88 -6.59 14.22
C ASN A 74 1.27 -7.25 12.96
N LEU A 75 1.83 -6.99 11.77
CA LEU A 75 1.49 -7.70 10.54
C LEU A 75 2.54 -8.76 10.21
N TYR A 76 2.20 -9.72 9.37
CA TYR A 76 3.06 -10.83 8.97
C TYR A 76 4.45 -10.35 8.50
N ILE A 77 4.49 -9.33 7.64
CA ILE A 77 5.74 -8.86 7.03
C ILE A 77 6.75 -8.33 8.05
N GLU A 78 6.30 -7.86 9.22
CA GLU A 78 7.19 -7.37 10.29
C GLU A 78 8.20 -8.44 10.74
N LYS A 79 7.79 -9.71 10.71
CA LYS A 79 8.62 -10.86 11.11
C LYS A 79 9.37 -11.49 9.93
N SER A 80 9.09 -11.06 8.69
CA SER A 80 9.76 -11.57 7.51
C SER A 80 11.16 -10.96 7.40
N LYS A 81 12.11 -11.70 6.82
CA LYS A 81 13.43 -11.16 6.47
C LYS A 81 13.35 -9.95 5.54
N TYR A 82 12.29 -9.87 4.73
CA TYR A 82 12.06 -8.78 3.78
C TYR A 82 11.62 -7.48 4.42
N ILE A 83 11.37 -7.43 5.73
CA ILE A 83 11.13 -6.17 6.44
C ILE A 83 12.29 -5.18 6.28
N SER A 84 13.50 -5.68 6.02
CA SER A 84 14.66 -4.86 5.70
C SER A 84 14.45 -4.00 4.45
N GLU A 85 13.57 -4.39 3.52
CA GLU A 85 13.32 -3.68 2.27
C GLU A 85 12.37 -2.49 2.41
N GLN A 86 11.83 -2.29 3.60
CA GLN A 86 10.88 -1.22 3.85
C GLN A 86 11.51 0.18 3.73
N GLY A 87 10.85 1.05 2.97
CA GLY A 87 11.24 2.45 2.78
C GLY A 87 12.64 2.62 2.21
N LYS A 88 13.01 1.80 1.24
CA LYS A 88 14.30 1.86 0.53
C LYS A 88 14.22 2.42 -0.87
N TYR A 89 13.02 2.56 -1.45
CA TYR A 89 12.85 2.82 -2.87
C TYR A 89 12.05 4.08 -3.14
N PRO A 90 12.42 4.91 -4.12
CA PRO A 90 11.53 5.93 -4.64
C PRO A 90 10.34 5.24 -5.33
N VAL A 91 9.10 5.59 -4.93
CA VAL A 91 7.89 4.98 -5.49
C VAL A 91 7.04 6.02 -6.20
N ILE A 92 6.86 5.84 -7.51
CA ILE A 92 5.89 6.61 -8.28
C ILE A 92 4.54 5.91 -8.21
N TYR A 93 3.54 6.57 -7.63
CA TYR A 93 2.18 6.05 -7.50
C TYR A 93 1.18 6.90 -8.28
N ILE A 94 0.68 6.36 -9.39
CA ILE A 94 -0.30 7.02 -10.25
C ILE A 94 -1.65 6.34 -10.09
N SER A 95 -2.69 7.13 -9.81
CA SER A 95 -4.07 6.66 -9.73
C SER A 95 -4.91 7.35 -10.80
N LEU A 96 -5.54 6.56 -11.67
CA LEU A 96 -6.47 7.03 -12.69
C LEU A 96 -7.93 7.03 -12.21
N LEU A 97 -8.16 6.77 -10.93
CA LEU A 97 -9.48 6.94 -10.33
C LEU A 97 -9.81 8.43 -10.37
N TYR A 98 -10.87 8.79 -11.09
CA TYR A 98 -11.35 10.14 -11.11
C TYR A 98 -11.79 10.56 -9.70
N LYS A 99 -10.93 11.32 -9.02
CA LYS A 99 -11.28 12.01 -7.78
C LYS A 99 -11.64 13.44 -8.18
N GLN A 100 -12.91 13.80 -8.07
CA GLN A 100 -13.37 15.17 -8.28
C GLN A 100 -12.76 16.07 -7.18
N LYS A 101 -11.51 16.48 -7.35
CA LYS A 101 -10.78 17.37 -6.44
C LYS A 101 -10.62 18.72 -7.14
N ARG A 102 -11.37 19.73 -6.67
CA ARG A 102 -11.40 21.11 -7.19
C ARG A 102 -10.10 21.91 -7.00
N ASN A 103 -8.97 21.30 -6.61
CA ASN A 103 -7.74 22.02 -6.28
C ASN A 103 -6.57 21.57 -7.14
N TRP A 104 -6.15 22.46 -8.05
CA TRP A 104 -5.04 22.32 -9.00
C TRP A 104 -3.68 22.07 -8.33
N ASN A 105 -3.50 22.47 -7.06
CA ASN A 105 -2.21 22.41 -6.35
C ASN A 105 -1.73 20.99 -5.95
N ILE A 106 -2.48 19.93 -6.25
CA ILE A 106 -2.16 18.56 -5.83
C ILE A 106 -1.44 17.76 -6.93
N LEU A 107 -1.55 18.16 -8.20
CA LEU A 107 -0.85 17.46 -9.29
C LEU A 107 0.68 17.58 -9.20
N GLY A 108 1.21 18.69 -8.70
CA GLY A 108 2.66 18.94 -8.62
C GLY A 108 3.41 18.30 -7.44
N ARG A 109 2.73 17.51 -6.58
CA ARG A 109 3.36 16.85 -5.41
C ARG A 109 3.54 15.34 -5.57
N ASN A 110 3.02 14.72 -6.62
CA ASN A 110 3.16 13.26 -6.85
C ASN A 110 4.13 12.91 -7.97
N ILE A 111 4.87 13.90 -8.48
CA ILE A 111 5.95 13.73 -9.46
C ILE A 111 7.08 14.68 -9.03
N LYS A 112 7.94 14.20 -8.15
CA LYS A 112 9.29 14.72 -7.96
C LYS A 112 10.23 13.53 -7.82
#